data_AF-A0A9D0GYX6-F1
#
_entry.id   AF-A0A9D0GYX6-F1
#
_cell.length_a   1.000
_cell.length_b   1.000
_cell.length_c   1.000
_cell.angle_alpha   90.00
_cell.angle_beta   90.00
_cell.angle_gamma   90.00
#
_symmetry.space_group_name_H-M   'P 1'
#
loop_
_entity.id
_entity.type
_entity.pdbx_description
1 polymer ?
#
loop_
_entity_poly.entity_id
_entity_poly.type
_entity_poly.pdbx_seq_one_letter_code
_entity_poly.pdbx_strand_id
1 'polypeptide(L)'
;MNYEKIAWFIFWLTFGFLILMLFYGFSLLVLTATSVEFAYLLGLVSFLILGNRLLFGYGWIANLLDNVISFKQITSEYRQKLEKKLKDKQPEEMIRESSFKALLILVFKDLDYYRYAYYGVFLLLVLITLMAKFNLLGEMVIGKYIEGVFWGSATAVFFVWGLEQLAKASFVEYNLLNLEEKNKNGGQ
;
A
#
# COMPACT_ATOMS: atom_id res chain seq x y z
N MET A 1 -26.19 35.37 -9.23
CA MET A 1 -24.90 34.90 -9.77
C MET A 1 -24.56 33.61 -9.05
N ASN A 2 -24.53 32.46 -9.72
CA ASN A 2 -24.44 31.15 -9.06
C ASN A 2 -23.02 30.96 -8.48
N TYR A 3 -22.89 31.19 -7.17
CA TYR A 3 -21.68 30.93 -6.39
C TYR A 3 -21.11 29.54 -6.63
N GLU A 4 -21.97 28.57 -6.89
CA GLU A 4 -21.60 27.19 -7.22
C GLU A 4 -20.82 27.07 -8.54
N LYS A 5 -21.20 27.83 -9.58
CA LYS A 5 -20.46 27.86 -10.86
C LYS A 5 -19.11 28.54 -10.70
N ILE A 6 -19.02 29.55 -9.85
CA ILE A 6 -17.78 30.27 -9.55
C ILE A 6 -16.83 29.38 -8.74
N ALA A 7 -17.34 28.66 -7.73
CA ALA A 7 -16.57 27.72 -6.94
C ALA A 7 -16.02 26.56 -7.80
N TRP A 8 -16.85 26.00 -8.70
CA TRP A 8 -16.41 24.99 -9.66
C TRP A 8 -15.34 25.49 -10.61
N PHE A 9 -15.46 26.73 -11.10
CA PHE A 9 -14.46 27.34 -11.98
C PHE A 9 -13.13 27.56 -11.25
N ILE A 10 -13.17 28.08 -10.03
CA ILE A 10 -11.97 28.27 -9.19
C ILE A 10 -11.29 26.94 -8.90
N PHE A 11 -12.07 25.89 -8.59
CA PHE A 11 -11.54 24.54 -8.36
C PHE A 11 -10.80 23.99 -9.59
N TRP A 12 -11.39 24.06 -10.78
CA TRP A 12 -10.72 23.60 -12.00
C TRP A 12 -9.47 24.42 -12.32
N LEU A 13 -9.50 25.72 -12.03
CA LEU A 13 -8.36 26.61 -12.27
C LEU A 13 -7.20 26.32 -11.30
N THR A 14 -7.48 26.12 -10.01
CA THR A 14 -6.45 25.74 -9.02
C THR A 14 -5.92 24.34 -9.26
N PHE A 15 -6.78 23.39 -9.63
CA PHE A 15 -6.39 22.04 -9.99
C PHE A 15 -5.51 22.00 -11.26
N GLY A 16 -5.91 22.75 -12.30
CA GLY A 16 -5.11 22.89 -13.51
C GLY A 16 -3.75 23.55 -13.25
N PHE A 17 -3.71 24.57 -12.40
CA PHE A 17 -2.47 25.21 -11.97
C PHE A 17 -1.57 24.26 -11.16
N LEU A 18 -2.16 23.43 -10.29
CA LEU A 18 -1.44 22.42 -9.53
C LEU A 18 -0.81 21.36 -10.45
N ILE A 19 -1.55 20.89 -11.46
CA ILE A 19 -1.02 19.96 -12.48
C ILE A 19 0.13 20.61 -13.26
N LEU A 20 -0.03 21.87 -13.68
CA LEU A 20 1.02 22.62 -14.35
C LEU A 20 2.28 22.79 -13.48
N MET A 21 2.11 23.10 -12.20
CA MET A 21 3.22 23.18 -11.23
C MET A 21 3.91 21.83 -11.04
N LEU A 22 3.16 20.73 -10.97
CA LEU A 22 3.73 19.38 -10.88
C LEU A 22 4.48 19.01 -12.15
N PHE A 23 3.92 19.32 -13.33
CA PHE A 23 4.54 19.03 -14.61
C PHE A 23 5.79 19.90 -14.85
N TYR A 24 5.74 21.17 -14.45
CA TYR A 24 6.87 22.10 -14.51
C TYR A 24 7.96 21.76 -13.48
N GLY A 25 7.58 21.36 -12.27
CA GLY A 25 8.51 20.85 -11.26
C GLY A 25 9.19 19.56 -11.74
N PHE A 26 8.44 18.67 -12.39
CA PHE A 26 8.97 17.46 -13.01
C PHE A 26 9.90 17.78 -14.19
N SER A 27 9.54 18.72 -15.06
CA SER A 27 10.38 19.11 -16.20
C SER A 27 11.65 19.84 -15.78
N LEU A 28 11.58 20.70 -14.74
CA LEU A 28 12.76 21.28 -14.12
C LEU A 28 13.65 20.22 -13.50
N LEU A 29 13.09 19.25 -12.76
CA LEU A 29 13.83 18.09 -12.26
C LEU A 29 14.54 17.36 -13.39
N VAL A 30 13.90 17.14 -14.54
CA VAL A 30 14.52 16.50 -15.70
C VAL A 30 15.61 17.36 -16.35
N LEU A 31 15.44 18.68 -16.39
CA LEU A 31 16.39 19.64 -16.98
C LEU A 31 17.62 19.89 -16.11
N THR A 32 17.47 19.86 -14.78
CA THR A 32 18.56 20.10 -13.82
C THR A 32 19.15 18.82 -13.27
N ALA A 33 18.52 17.66 -13.51
CA ALA A 33 18.98 16.38 -13.00
C ALA A 33 20.36 16.04 -13.54
N THR A 34 21.28 15.76 -12.63
CA THR A 34 22.48 15.03 -13.02
C THR A 34 22.11 13.64 -13.54
N SER A 35 22.98 13.05 -14.35
CA SER A 35 22.75 11.72 -14.92
C SER A 35 22.53 10.60 -13.85
N VAL A 36 22.88 10.87 -12.58
CA VAL A 36 22.60 10.02 -11.41
C VAL A 36 21.17 10.20 -10.88
N GLU A 37 20.65 11.43 -10.84
CA GLU A 37 19.26 11.71 -10.42
C GLU A 37 18.25 11.10 -11.40
N PHE A 38 18.58 11.08 -12.69
CA PHE A 38 17.77 10.38 -13.68
C PHE A 38 17.78 8.86 -13.45
N ALA A 39 18.92 8.29 -13.08
CA ALA A 39 19.04 6.88 -12.71
C ALA A 39 18.21 6.56 -11.45
N TYR A 40 18.18 7.46 -10.47
CA TYR A 40 17.28 7.37 -9.31
C TYR A 40 15.81 7.35 -9.72
N LEU A 41 15.38 8.31 -10.55
CA LEU A 41 13.99 8.37 -11.01
C LEU A 41 13.60 7.13 -11.81
N LEU A 42 14.50 6.62 -12.66
CA LEU A 42 14.29 5.37 -13.38
C LEU A 42 14.13 4.18 -12.43
N GLY A 43 14.99 4.06 -11.43
CA GLY A 43 14.90 3.01 -10.41
C GLY A 43 13.59 3.07 -9.62
N LEU A 44 13.16 4.29 -9.24
CA LEU A 44 11.91 4.54 -8.52
C LEU A 44 10.69 4.18 -9.36
N VAL A 45 10.57 4.75 -10.57
CA VAL A 45 9.41 4.52 -11.45
C VAL A 45 9.31 3.06 -11.86
N SER A 46 10.43 2.42 -12.22
CA SER A 46 10.44 1.01 -12.63
C SER A 46 9.94 0.10 -11.50
N PHE A 47 10.36 0.34 -10.26
CA PHE A 47 9.92 -0.45 -9.11
C PHE A 47 8.51 -0.09 -8.62
N LEU A 48 8.02 1.13 -8.86
CA LEU A 48 6.60 1.44 -8.63
C LEU A 48 5.71 0.70 -9.63
N ILE A 49 6.10 0.68 -10.92
CA ILE A 49 5.37 -0.06 -11.95
C ILE A 49 5.39 -1.57 -11.68
N LEU A 50 6.56 -2.12 -11.36
CA LEU A 50 6.72 -3.53 -11.02
C LEU A 50 5.92 -3.91 -9.76
N GLY A 51 5.92 -3.02 -8.76
CA GLY A 51 5.22 -3.20 -7.48
C GLY A 51 3.74 -2.84 -7.53
N ASN A 52 3.20 -2.44 -8.68
CA ASN A 52 1.86 -1.84 -8.78
C ASN A 52 0.75 -2.70 -8.17
N ARG A 53 0.76 -4.00 -8.45
CA ARG A 53 -0.23 -4.94 -7.90
C ARG A 53 -0.10 -5.10 -6.37
N LEU A 54 1.12 -4.98 -5.83
CA LEU A 54 1.37 -5.01 -4.39
C LEU A 54 0.93 -3.71 -3.71
N LEU A 55 1.21 -2.56 -4.33
CA LEU A 55 0.79 -1.24 -3.85
C LEU A 55 -0.73 -1.19 -3.69
N PHE A 56 -1.46 -1.50 -4.75
CA PHE A 56 -2.92 -1.49 -4.72
C PHE A 56 -3.49 -2.65 -3.91
N GLY A 57 -2.88 -3.85 -3.98
CA GLY A 57 -3.33 -5.01 -3.23
C GLY A 57 -3.26 -4.79 -1.72
N TYR A 58 -2.08 -4.48 -1.18
CA TYR A 58 -1.92 -4.23 0.26
C TYR A 58 -2.63 -2.95 0.71
N GLY A 59 -2.59 -1.88 -0.08
CA GLY A 59 -3.30 -0.65 0.24
C GLY A 59 -4.82 -0.86 0.33
N TRP A 60 -5.40 -1.62 -0.61
CA TRP A 60 -6.81 -1.96 -0.58
C TRP A 60 -7.18 -2.83 0.62
N ILE A 61 -6.38 -3.86 0.93
CA ILE A 61 -6.61 -4.73 2.10
C ILE A 61 -6.55 -3.93 3.41
N ALA A 62 -5.52 -3.10 3.59
CA ALA A 62 -5.35 -2.30 4.79
C ALA A 62 -6.54 -1.35 4.99
N ASN A 63 -6.94 -0.62 3.94
CA ASN A 63 -8.08 0.28 4.01
C ASN A 63 -9.41 -0.46 4.26
N LEU A 64 -9.63 -1.60 3.60
CA LEU A 64 -10.83 -2.40 3.79
C LEU A 64 -10.92 -2.93 5.23
N LEU A 65 -9.81 -3.42 5.79
CA LEU A 65 -9.76 -3.90 7.17
C LEU A 65 -9.95 -2.76 8.17
N ASP A 66 -9.32 -1.61 7.97
CA ASP A 66 -9.47 -0.45 8.85
C ASP A 66 -10.93 0.04 8.90
N ASN A 67 -11.60 0.10 7.74
CA ASN A 67 -13.03 0.43 7.67
C ASN A 67 -13.90 -0.62 8.39
N VAL A 68 -13.60 -1.90 8.25
CA VAL A 68 -14.33 -2.98 8.94
C VAL A 68 -14.11 -2.93 10.44
N ILE A 69 -12.87 -2.69 10.89
CA ILE A 69 -12.51 -2.55 12.30
C ILE A 69 -13.22 -1.34 12.91
N SER A 70 -13.13 -0.18 12.25
CA SER A 70 -13.82 1.05 12.67
C SER A 70 -15.33 0.83 12.77
N PHE A 71 -15.93 0.20 11.76
CA PHE A 71 -17.35 -0.16 11.78
C PHE A 71 -17.69 -1.12 12.93
N LYS A 72 -16.87 -2.15 13.20
CA LYS A 72 -17.07 -3.05 14.34
C LYS A 72 -16.95 -2.35 15.69
N GLN A 73 -15.99 -1.44 15.85
CA GLN A 73 -15.81 -0.66 17.07
C GLN A 73 -17.01 0.26 17.32
N ILE A 74 -17.47 0.99 16.30
CA ILE A 74 -18.69 1.84 16.36
C ILE A 74 -19.93 0.97 16.64
N THR A 75 -20.01 -0.19 16.00
CA THR A 75 -21.13 -1.10 16.17
C THR A 75 -21.13 -1.79 17.52
N SER A 76 -20.00 -1.95 18.23
CA SER A 76 -19.99 -2.55 19.57
C SER A 76 -20.86 -1.77 20.58
N GLU A 77 -20.90 -0.44 20.45
CA GLU A 77 -21.74 0.47 21.25
C GLU A 77 -23.24 0.38 20.85
N TYR A 78 -23.51 0.06 19.58
CA TYR A 78 -24.86 -0.10 19.02
C TYR A 78 -25.39 -1.54 19.15
N ARG A 79 -24.51 -2.56 19.16
CA ARG A 79 -24.79 -3.99 19.36
C ARG A 79 -25.32 -4.25 20.76
N GLN A 80 -24.79 -3.58 21.79
CA GLN A 80 -25.37 -3.65 23.14
C GLN A 80 -26.85 -3.19 23.19
N LYS A 81 -27.28 -2.29 22.29
CA LYS A 81 -28.68 -1.88 22.15
C LYS A 81 -29.51 -2.84 21.28
N LEU A 82 -28.90 -3.51 20.30
CA LEU A 82 -29.55 -4.42 19.35
C LEU A 82 -29.62 -5.89 19.81
N GLU A 83 -28.69 -6.35 20.64
CA GLU A 83 -28.71 -7.69 21.26
C GLU A 83 -29.93 -7.89 22.18
N LYS A 84 -30.51 -6.80 22.70
CA LYS A 84 -31.81 -6.83 23.36
C LYS A 84 -33.00 -7.08 22.43
N LYS A 85 -32.83 -6.92 21.11
CA LYS A 85 -33.91 -7.00 20.11
C LYS A 85 -33.84 -8.22 19.19
N LEU A 86 -32.71 -8.90 19.07
CA LEU A 86 -32.54 -10.00 18.11
C LEU A 86 -31.86 -11.20 18.77
N LYS A 87 -32.66 -12.03 19.44
CA LYS A 87 -32.35 -13.47 19.58
C LYS A 87 -32.75 -14.14 18.25
N ASP A 88 -31.93 -15.08 17.77
CA ASP A 88 -32.19 -16.02 16.65
C ASP A 88 -31.58 -15.79 15.25
N LYS A 89 -30.41 -15.16 15.09
CA LYS A 89 -29.63 -15.31 13.83
C LYS A 89 -28.12 -15.50 14.03
N GLN A 90 -27.75 -16.55 14.76
CA GLN A 90 -26.33 -16.89 14.97
C GLN A 90 -25.62 -17.64 13.82
N PRO A 91 -26.28 -18.48 12.97
CA PRO A 91 -25.51 -19.28 12.00
C PRO A 91 -25.07 -18.48 10.76
N GLU A 92 -25.90 -17.56 10.24
CA GLU A 92 -25.58 -16.81 9.02
C GLU A 92 -24.44 -15.80 9.21
N GLU A 93 -24.35 -15.14 10.37
CA GLU A 93 -23.26 -14.20 10.67
C GLU A 93 -21.91 -14.90 10.82
N MET A 94 -21.86 -16.05 11.52
CA MET A 94 -20.64 -16.86 11.64
C MET A 94 -20.12 -17.39 10.29
N ILE A 95 -21.05 -17.80 9.40
CA ILE A 95 -20.69 -18.26 8.05
C ILE A 95 -20.13 -17.09 7.23
N ARG A 96 -20.72 -15.89 7.30
CA ARG A 96 -20.25 -14.70 6.59
C ARG A 96 -18.87 -14.24 7.07
N GLU A 97 -18.63 -14.20 8.37
CA GLU A 97 -17.32 -13.80 8.93
C GLU A 97 -16.21 -14.79 8.56
N SER A 98 -16.50 -16.09 8.65
CA SER A 98 -15.56 -17.14 8.24
C SER A 98 -15.25 -17.06 6.74
N SER A 99 -16.25 -16.75 5.93
CA SER A 99 -16.11 -16.56 4.47
C SER A 99 -15.28 -15.31 4.15
N PHE A 100 -15.49 -14.20 4.87
CA PHE A 100 -14.75 -12.96 4.67
C PHE A 100 -13.26 -13.10 5.02
N LYS A 101 -12.95 -13.76 6.14
CA LYS A 101 -11.56 -14.07 6.51
C LYS A 101 -10.89 -15.00 5.49
N ALA A 102 -11.61 -16.02 5.02
CA ALA A 102 -11.09 -16.93 3.98
C ALA A 102 -10.78 -16.18 2.68
N LEU A 103 -11.65 -15.25 2.27
CA LEU A 103 -11.42 -14.39 1.10
C LEU A 103 -10.17 -13.52 1.28
N LEU A 104 -9.98 -12.88 2.43
CA LEU A 104 -8.78 -12.08 2.70
C LEU A 104 -7.49 -12.92 2.62
N ILE A 105 -7.51 -14.14 3.18
CA ILE A 105 -6.36 -15.06 3.09
C ILE A 105 -6.06 -15.44 1.64
N LEU A 106 -7.09 -15.69 0.82
CA LEU A 106 -6.92 -15.97 -0.60
C LEU A 106 -6.30 -14.78 -1.34
N VAL A 107 -6.74 -13.56 -1.03
CA VAL A 107 -6.17 -12.34 -1.63
C VAL A 107 -4.70 -12.16 -1.20
N PHE A 108 -4.37 -12.35 0.08
CA PHE A 108 -2.97 -12.33 0.53
C PHE A 108 -2.11 -13.36 -0.20
N LYS A 109 -2.64 -14.58 -0.39
CA LYS A 109 -1.94 -15.66 -1.09
C LYS A 109 -1.75 -15.36 -2.58
N ASP A 110 -2.70 -14.68 -3.22
CA ASP A 110 -2.54 -14.21 -4.60
C ASP A 110 -1.40 -13.18 -4.73
N LEU A 111 -1.21 -12.33 -3.71
CA LEU A 111 -0.14 -11.33 -3.68
C LEU A 111 1.25 -11.93 -3.42
N ASP A 112 1.35 -13.13 -2.82
CA ASP A 112 2.63 -13.75 -2.46
C ASP A 112 3.56 -13.93 -3.67
N TYR A 113 3.02 -14.39 -4.82
CA TYR A 113 3.82 -14.58 -6.03
C TYR A 113 4.46 -13.26 -6.50
N TYR A 114 3.67 -12.19 -6.51
CA TYR A 114 4.15 -10.85 -6.88
C TYR A 114 5.15 -10.33 -5.85
N ARG A 115 4.94 -10.60 -4.55
CA ARG A 115 5.86 -10.21 -3.48
C ARG A 115 7.23 -10.86 -3.68
N TYR A 116 7.26 -12.17 -3.92
CA TYR A 116 8.53 -12.89 -4.09
C TYR A 116 9.27 -12.44 -5.35
N ALA A 117 8.56 -12.24 -6.46
CA ALA A 117 9.17 -11.71 -7.68
C ALA A 117 9.73 -10.29 -7.44
N TYR A 118 8.94 -9.43 -6.80
CA TYR A 118 9.29 -8.04 -6.54
C TYR A 118 10.55 -7.91 -5.66
N TYR A 119 10.56 -8.58 -4.50
CA TYR A 119 11.72 -8.58 -3.62
C TYR A 119 12.90 -9.39 -4.17
N GLY A 120 12.65 -10.41 -4.98
CA GLY A 120 13.70 -11.14 -5.69
C GLY A 120 14.45 -10.26 -6.69
N VAL A 121 13.73 -9.48 -7.50
CA VAL A 121 14.34 -8.51 -8.42
C VAL A 121 15.09 -7.42 -7.65
N PHE A 122 14.54 -6.94 -6.53
CA PHE A 122 15.25 -5.99 -5.67
C PHE A 122 16.54 -6.59 -5.09
N LEU A 123 16.50 -7.84 -4.63
CA LEU A 123 17.67 -8.53 -4.10
C LEU A 123 18.77 -8.68 -5.15
N LEU A 124 18.41 -8.99 -6.40
CA LEU A 124 19.36 -9.01 -7.51
C LEU A 124 20.01 -7.63 -7.71
N LEU A 125 19.23 -6.55 -7.65
CA LEU A 125 19.75 -5.19 -7.73
C LEU A 125 20.71 -4.87 -6.56
N VAL A 126 20.40 -5.31 -5.34
CA VAL A 126 21.30 -5.19 -4.17
C VAL A 126 22.62 -5.89 -4.45
N LEU A 127 22.59 -7.12 -4.95
CA LEU A 127 23.81 -7.89 -5.27
C LEU A 127 24.65 -7.19 -6.35
N ILE A 128 24.02 -6.73 -7.44
CA ILE A 128 24.70 -5.99 -8.51
C ILE A 128 25.33 -4.71 -7.94
N THR A 129 24.62 -3.99 -7.07
CA THR A 129 25.12 -2.76 -6.43
C THR A 129 26.32 -3.02 -5.53
N LEU A 130 26.30 -4.12 -4.76
CA LEU A 130 27.43 -4.54 -3.94
C LEU A 130 28.64 -4.91 -4.81
N MET A 131 28.44 -5.69 -5.87
CA MET A 131 29.51 -6.05 -6.80
C MET A 131 30.14 -4.82 -7.47
N ALA A 132 29.31 -3.82 -7.81
CA ALA A 132 29.79 -2.54 -8.32
C ALA A 132 30.61 -1.77 -7.28
N LYS A 133 30.15 -1.68 -6.02
CA LYS A 133 30.87 -1.00 -4.92
C LYS A 133 32.21 -1.66 -4.60
N PHE A 134 32.30 -2.99 -4.67
CA PHE A 134 33.55 -3.73 -4.44
C PHE A 134 34.47 -3.79 -5.67
N ASN A 135 34.15 -3.05 -6.75
CA ASN A 135 34.92 -3.02 -7.98
C ASN A 135 35.10 -4.40 -8.65
N LEU A 136 34.22 -5.37 -8.32
CA LEU A 136 34.26 -6.73 -8.86
C LEU A 136 33.78 -6.80 -10.32
N LEU A 137 33.18 -5.72 -10.81
CA LEU A 137 32.70 -5.57 -12.19
C LEU A 137 33.73 -4.89 -13.11
N GLY A 138 34.96 -4.62 -12.62
CA GLY A 138 36.01 -3.89 -13.35
C GLY A 138 35.86 -2.36 -13.24
N GLU A 139 36.78 -1.58 -13.84
CA GLU A 139 36.79 -0.10 -13.92
C GLU A 139 35.60 0.49 -14.71
N MET A 140 34.38 -0.04 -14.54
CA MET A 140 33.19 0.53 -15.13
C MET A 140 32.80 1.81 -14.38
N VAL A 141 32.82 2.93 -15.10
CA VAL A 141 32.30 4.26 -14.72
C VAL A 141 30.79 4.23 -14.37
N ILE A 142 30.15 3.06 -14.44
CA ILE A 142 28.71 2.83 -14.27
C ILE A 142 28.28 2.77 -12.79
N GLY A 143 29.22 2.64 -11.85
CA GLY A 143 28.91 2.45 -10.41
C GLY A 143 27.99 3.52 -9.81
N LYS A 144 28.16 4.79 -10.19
CA LYS A 144 27.30 5.90 -9.71
C LYS A 144 25.86 5.81 -10.22
N TYR A 145 25.66 5.26 -11.42
CA TYR A 145 24.33 5.06 -12.00
C TYR A 145 23.60 3.88 -11.36
N ILE A 146 24.31 2.78 -11.13
CA ILE A 146 23.77 1.61 -10.41
C ILE A 146 23.34 2.04 -9.00
N GLU A 147 24.16 2.85 -8.33
CA GLU A 147 23.81 3.41 -7.01
C GLU A 147 22.57 4.31 -7.08
N GLY A 148 22.44 5.14 -8.11
CA GLY A 148 21.22 5.92 -8.36
C GLY A 148 19.98 5.04 -8.49
N VAL A 149 20.01 4.06 -9.41
CA VAL A 149 18.91 3.09 -9.60
C VAL A 149 18.59 2.37 -8.30
N PHE A 150 19.60 1.89 -7.57
CA PHE A 150 19.44 1.23 -6.29
C PHE A 150 18.64 2.08 -5.29
N TRP A 151 19.03 3.33 -5.08
CA TRP A 151 18.34 4.20 -4.12
C TRP A 151 16.90 4.51 -4.55
N GLY A 152 16.67 4.73 -5.84
CA GLY A 152 15.31 4.92 -6.37
C GLY A 152 14.42 3.72 -6.14
N SER A 153 14.93 2.53 -6.48
CA SER A 153 14.24 1.26 -6.28
C SER A 153 14.02 0.95 -4.80
N ALA A 154 15.00 1.26 -3.94
CA ALA A 154 14.89 1.06 -2.50
C ALA A 154 13.74 1.88 -1.91
N THR A 155 13.58 3.14 -2.31
CA THR A 155 12.45 3.99 -1.88
C THR A 155 11.11 3.34 -2.21
N ALA A 156 10.91 2.87 -3.45
CA ALA A 156 9.68 2.17 -3.85
C ALA A 156 9.46 0.88 -3.03
N VAL A 157 10.53 0.10 -2.83
CA VAL A 157 10.48 -1.17 -2.11
C VAL A 157 10.11 -0.99 -0.64
N PHE A 158 10.71 0.00 0.04
CA PHE A 158 10.36 0.34 1.42
C PHE A 158 8.92 0.81 1.54
N PHE A 159 8.41 1.56 0.55
CA PHE A 159 7.02 1.99 0.53
C PHE A 159 6.05 0.80 0.38
N VAL A 160 6.31 -0.11 -0.57
CA VAL A 160 5.53 -1.35 -0.74
C VAL A 160 5.59 -2.21 0.53
N TRP A 161 6.78 -2.33 1.13
CA TRP A 161 6.97 -3.06 2.38
C TRP A 161 6.18 -2.44 3.54
N GLY A 162 6.15 -1.11 3.66
CA GLY A 162 5.34 -0.41 4.65
C GLY A 162 3.85 -0.73 4.51
N LEU A 163 3.32 -0.73 3.28
CA LEU A 163 1.93 -1.13 3.02
C LEU A 163 1.67 -2.60 3.36
N GLU A 164 2.62 -3.50 3.07
CA GLU A 164 2.53 -4.90 3.47
C GLU A 164 2.43 -5.05 4.99
N GLN A 165 3.26 -4.32 5.75
CA GLN A 165 3.21 -4.36 7.21
C GLN A 165 1.89 -3.82 7.75
N LEU A 166 1.37 -2.72 7.19
CA LEU A 166 0.06 -2.18 7.55
C LEU A 166 -1.06 -3.18 7.31
N ALA A 167 -1.11 -3.78 6.11
CA ALA A 167 -2.13 -4.79 5.78
C ALA A 167 -2.07 -6.00 6.74
N LYS A 168 -0.86 -6.47 7.08
CA LYS A 168 -0.67 -7.56 8.05
C LYS A 168 -1.11 -7.16 9.45
N ALA A 169 -0.74 -5.96 9.91
CA ALA A 169 -1.11 -5.45 11.23
C ALA A 169 -2.64 -5.34 11.36
N SER A 170 -3.32 -4.71 10.39
CA SER A 170 -4.78 -4.62 10.37
C SER A 170 -5.45 -5.99 10.31
N PHE A 171 -4.84 -6.97 9.63
CA PHE A 171 -5.39 -8.33 9.59
C PHE A 171 -5.26 -9.04 10.95
N VAL A 172 -4.15 -8.84 11.67
CA VAL A 172 -3.97 -9.36 13.03
C VAL A 172 -4.97 -8.69 13.98
N GLU A 173 -5.12 -7.37 13.91
CA GLU A 173 -6.06 -6.61 14.74
C GLU A 173 -7.51 -7.06 14.53
N TYR A 174 -7.94 -7.24 13.28
CA TYR A 174 -9.25 -7.80 12.93
C TYR A 174 -9.47 -9.19 13.56
N ASN A 175 -8.45 -10.05 13.54
CA ASN A 175 -8.54 -11.37 14.15
C ASN A 175 -8.63 -11.32 15.68
N LEU A 176 -7.90 -10.40 16.33
CA LEU A 176 -7.96 -10.22 17.78
C LEU A 176 -9.34 -9.72 18.23
N LEU A 177 -9.89 -8.72 17.54
CA LEU A 177 -11.25 -8.21 17.82
C LEU A 177 -12.31 -9.31 17.68
N ASN A 178 -12.21 -10.16 16.67
CA ASN A 178 -13.11 -11.30 16.51
C ASN A 178 -12.99 -12.34 17.64
N LEU A 179 -11.78 -12.55 18.17
CA LEU A 179 -11.56 -13.46 19.32
C LEU A 179 -12.14 -12.89 20.61
N GLU A 180 -12.00 -11.58 20.84
CA GLU A 180 -12.62 -10.91 21.98
C GLU A 180 -14.16 -10.96 21.93
N GLU A 181 -14.77 -10.71 20.77
CA GLU A 181 -16.22 -10.86 20.59
C GLU A 181 -16.68 -12.30 20.84
N LYS A 182 -15.93 -13.30 20.35
CA LYS A 182 -16.26 -14.72 20.54
C LYS A 182 -16.15 -15.15 22.01
N ASN A 183 -15.14 -14.67 22.74
CA ASN A 183 -14.98 -14.95 24.17
C ASN A 183 -16.06 -14.28 25.03
N LYS A 184 -16.53 -13.07 24.66
CA LYS A 184 -17.68 -12.43 25.33
C LYS A 184 -18.99 -13.20 25.11
N ASN A 185 -19.16 -13.83 23.94
CA ASN A 185 -20.40 -14.53 23.58
C ASN A 185 -20.42 -16.03 23.94
N GLY A 186 -19.27 -16.64 24.24
CA GLY A 186 -19.13 -18.07 24.58
C GLY A 186 -18.96 -18.38 26.08
N GLY A 187 -19.03 -17.37 26.95
CA GLY A 187 -18.88 -17.50 28.41
C GLY A 187 -20.20 -17.66 29.18
N GLN A 188 -21.17 -18.41 28.65
CA GLN A 188 -22.38 -18.84 29.36
C GLN A 188 -22.38 -20.35 29.58
#